data_AF-A0A7R5KFM6-F1
#
_entry.id   AF-A0A7R5KFM6-F1
#
_cell.length_a   1.000
_cell.length_b   1.000
_cell.length_c   1.000
_cell.angle_alpha   90.00
_cell.angle_beta   90.00
_cell.angle_gamma   90.00
#
_symmetry.space_group_name_H-M   'P 1'
#
loop_
_entity.id
_entity.type
_entity.pdbx_description
1 polymer ?
#
loop_
_entity_poly.entity_id
_entity_poly.type
_entity_poly.pdbx_seq_one_letter_code
_entity_poly.pdbx_strand_id
1 'polypeptide(L)'
;MAPTVAVVGGGISGLAACYHLVRAPRPPKVVLLEASGRFGGWLQSTQTPEGAVFEHGPRGVRPHGAVGAETLHMVSELGLGRDVLPVPGDHPASRNRFLFCGGALHRLPSGLGGLVRAVPPFSRALLWAGLRDLLTPAGTDPDESAHGFARRRFGPEGTGTPP
;
A
#
# COMPACT_ATOMS: atom_id res chain seq x y z
N MET A 1 -23.64 3.12 34.36
CA MET A 1 -23.25 1.95 33.54
C MET A 1 -22.21 2.39 32.52
N ALA A 2 -21.22 1.55 32.21
CA ALA A 2 -20.33 1.84 31.09
C ALA A 2 -21.13 1.77 29.77
N PRO A 3 -20.90 2.68 28.81
CA PRO A 3 -21.60 2.64 27.53
C PRO A 3 -21.27 1.35 26.77
N THR A 4 -22.21 0.89 25.95
CA THR A 4 -21.98 -0.24 25.03
C THR A 4 -21.74 0.31 23.63
N VAL A 5 -20.65 -0.13 23.00
CA VAL A 5 -20.28 0.24 21.63
C VAL A 5 -20.34 -1.00 20.76
N ALA A 6 -21.20 -0.98 19.73
CA ALA A 6 -21.25 -2.00 18.70
C ALA A 6 -20.35 -1.60 17.53
N VAL A 7 -19.45 -2.49 17.12
CA VAL A 7 -18.61 -2.36 15.93
C VAL A 7 -19.12 -3.34 14.89
N VAL A 8 -19.46 -2.86 13.70
CA VAL A 8 -20.00 -3.67 12.61
C VAL A 8 -18.91 -3.90 11.57
N GLY A 9 -18.56 -5.15 11.34
CA GLY A 9 -17.50 -5.59 10.44
C GLY A 9 -16.23 -6.01 11.19
N GLY A 10 -15.90 -7.30 11.10
CA GLY A 10 -14.73 -7.95 11.68
C GLY A 10 -13.48 -7.93 10.80
N GLY A 11 -13.39 -6.98 9.86
CA GLY A 11 -12.17 -6.71 9.10
C GLY A 11 -11.11 -5.98 9.93
N ILE A 12 -9.95 -5.69 9.33
CA ILE A 12 -8.83 -5.02 10.03
C ILE A 12 -9.24 -3.70 10.70
N SER A 13 -10.09 -2.90 10.06
CA SER A 13 -10.57 -1.64 10.62
C SER A 13 -11.43 -1.84 11.87
N GLY A 14 -12.33 -2.82 11.86
CA GLY A 14 -13.19 -3.11 13.01
C GLY A 14 -12.41 -3.76 14.16
N LEU A 15 -11.50 -4.68 13.85
CA LEU A 15 -10.59 -5.27 14.84
C LEU A 15 -9.70 -4.21 15.50
N ALA A 16 -9.11 -3.29 14.70
CA ALA A 16 -8.32 -2.18 15.21
C ALA A 16 -9.17 -1.21 16.06
N ALA A 17 -10.40 -0.91 15.65
CA ALA A 17 -11.32 -0.10 16.44
C ALA A 17 -11.62 -0.76 17.79
N CYS A 18 -11.94 -2.05 17.82
CA CYS A 18 -12.12 -2.80 19.06
C CYS A 18 -10.86 -2.78 19.92
N TYR A 19 -9.69 -3.01 19.32
CA TYR A 19 -8.39 -2.99 20.00
C TYR A 19 -8.14 -1.67 20.73
N HIS A 20 -8.38 -0.53 20.09
CA HIS A 20 -8.20 0.76 20.75
C HIS A 20 -9.30 1.05 21.79
N LEU A 21 -10.56 0.67 21.53
CA LEU A 21 -11.67 0.88 22.47
C LEU A 21 -11.44 0.15 23.80
N VAL A 22 -11.00 -1.11 23.77
CA VAL A 22 -10.79 -1.90 25.00
C VAL A 22 -9.58 -1.44 25.82
N ARG A 23 -8.70 -0.62 25.22
CA ARG A 23 -7.49 -0.07 25.86
C ARG A 23 -7.65 1.37 26.34
N ALA A 24 -8.82 1.98 26.13
CA ALA A 24 -9.11 3.30 26.68
C ALA A 24 -9.06 3.28 28.22
N PRO A 25 -8.72 4.40 28.90
CA PRO A 25 -8.63 4.46 30.37
C PRO A 25 -9.92 4.04 31.11
N ARG A 26 -11.08 4.18 30.46
CA ARG A 26 -12.39 3.70 30.93
C ARG A 26 -13.07 2.95 29.79
N PRO A 27 -12.72 1.67 29.55
CA PRO A 27 -13.16 0.97 28.36
C PRO A 27 -14.68 0.72 28.40
N PRO A 28 -15.41 0.97 27.30
CA PRO A 28 -16.81 0.60 27.18
C PRO A 28 -16.97 -0.91 27.06
N LYS A 29 -18.21 -1.41 27.16
CA LYS A 29 -18.52 -2.76 26.68
C LYS A 29 -18.47 -2.74 25.15
N VAL A 30 -17.55 -3.48 24.55
CA VAL A 30 -17.41 -3.57 23.08
C VAL A 30 -18.08 -4.85 22.57
N VAL A 31 -18.91 -4.71 21.54
CA VAL A 31 -19.54 -5.84 20.84
C VAL A 31 -19.12 -5.77 19.37
N LEU A 32 -18.37 -6.76 18.90
CA LEU A 32 -17.99 -6.88 17.49
C LEU A 32 -18.96 -7.81 16.77
N LEU A 33 -19.54 -7.33 15.68
CA LEU A 33 -20.47 -8.07 14.83
C LEU A 33 -19.81 -8.30 13.47
N GLU A 34 -19.59 -9.57 13.12
CA GLU A 34 -19.06 -9.97 11.81
C GLU A 34 -20.07 -10.87 11.11
N ALA A 35 -20.33 -10.60 9.83
CA ALA A 35 -21.35 -11.32 9.06
C ALA A 35 -20.87 -12.69 8.58
N SER A 36 -19.57 -12.84 8.33
CA SER A 36 -18.96 -14.09 7.87
C SER A 36 -18.55 -15.01 9.03
N GLY A 37 -18.10 -16.22 8.69
CA GLY A 37 -17.60 -17.20 9.66
C GLY A 37 -16.18 -16.95 10.17
N ARG A 38 -15.54 -15.81 9.82
CA ARG A 38 -14.17 -15.50 10.22
C ARG A 38 -13.91 -14.01 10.38
N PHE A 39 -12.93 -13.66 11.20
CA PHE A 39 -12.38 -12.31 11.26
C PHE A 39 -11.26 -12.10 10.23
N GLY A 40 -10.94 -10.83 9.95
CA GLY A 40 -9.82 -10.41 9.10
C GLY A 40 -10.25 -9.69 7.82
N GLY A 41 -11.49 -9.89 7.35
CA GLY A 41 -11.95 -9.34 6.08
C GLY A 41 -11.03 -9.78 4.93
N TRP A 42 -10.52 -8.83 4.15
CA TRP A 42 -9.57 -9.09 3.06
C TRP A 42 -8.21 -9.65 3.50
N LEU A 43 -7.85 -9.57 4.79
CA LEU A 43 -6.68 -10.26 5.31
C LEU A 43 -7.02 -11.75 5.47
N GLN A 44 -6.50 -12.58 4.58
CA GLN A 44 -6.75 -14.01 4.58
C GLN A 44 -5.55 -14.75 3.97
N SER A 45 -5.07 -15.75 4.71
CA SER A 45 -3.95 -16.59 4.32
C SER A 45 -4.39 -18.05 4.34
N THR A 46 -3.89 -18.86 3.41
CA THR A 46 -4.01 -20.33 3.44
C THR A 46 -2.63 -20.95 3.36
N GLN A 47 -2.41 -22.05 4.07
CA GLN A 47 -1.15 -22.77 4.04
C GLN A 47 -1.33 -24.13 3.36
N THR A 48 -0.39 -24.51 2.48
CA THR A 48 -0.38 -25.85 1.88
C THR A 48 0.19 -26.89 2.84
N PRO A 49 -0.05 -28.19 2.62
CA PRO A 49 0.59 -29.25 3.40
C PRO A 49 2.13 -29.15 3.43
N GLU A 50 2.73 -28.63 2.35
CA GLU A 50 4.17 -28.43 2.21
C GLU A 50 4.68 -27.15 2.92
N GLY A 51 3.78 -26.38 3.53
CA GLY A 51 4.11 -25.20 4.33
C GLY A 51 4.10 -23.87 3.57
N ALA A 52 3.78 -23.85 2.28
CA ALA A 52 3.72 -22.61 1.50
C ALA A 52 2.50 -21.78 1.91
N VAL A 53 2.68 -20.47 2.08
CA VAL A 53 1.62 -19.52 2.46
C VAL A 53 1.15 -18.74 1.24
N PHE A 54 -0.17 -18.76 1.02
CA PHE A 54 -0.85 -18.00 -0.02
C PHE A 54 -1.71 -16.93 0.61
N GLU A 55 -1.40 -15.67 0.32
CA GLU A 55 -2.18 -14.50 0.72
C GLU A 55 -3.26 -14.21 -0.32
N HIS A 56 -4.52 -14.16 0.11
CA HIS A 56 -5.69 -13.91 -0.75
C HIS A 56 -6.04 -12.42 -0.88
N GLY A 57 -5.30 -11.55 -0.18
CA GLY A 57 -5.50 -10.11 -0.19
C GLY A 57 -4.17 -9.36 0.01
N PRO A 58 -4.04 -8.50 1.02
CA PRO A 58 -2.76 -7.85 1.32
C PRO A 58 -1.68 -8.88 1.68
N ARG A 59 -0.49 -8.74 1.10
CA ARG A 59 0.65 -9.65 1.32
C ARG A 59 1.87 -9.01 1.99
N GLY A 60 1.71 -7.80 2.49
CA GLY A 60 2.80 -7.05 3.12
C GLY A 60 2.36 -5.63 3.48
N VAL A 61 3.06 -5.05 4.45
CA VAL A 61 2.83 -3.70 4.96
C VAL A 61 4.11 -2.89 4.81
N ARG A 62 4.00 -1.61 4.45
CA ARG A 62 5.15 -0.70 4.42
C ARG A 62 5.28 0.00 5.78
N PRO A 63 6.41 -0.10 6.48
CA PRO A 63 6.57 0.48 7.82
C PRO A 63 6.89 1.99 7.80
N HIS A 64 6.82 2.64 6.65
CA HIS A 64 7.26 4.03 6.49
C HIS A 64 6.17 5.05 6.86
N GLY A 65 6.59 6.17 7.44
CA GLY A 65 5.71 7.26 7.87
C GLY A 65 4.95 6.96 9.17
N ALA A 66 4.19 7.94 9.66
CA ALA A 66 3.48 7.84 10.94
C ALA A 66 2.52 6.64 11.00
N VAL A 67 1.79 6.38 9.91
CA VAL A 67 0.84 5.25 9.83
C VAL A 67 1.56 3.90 9.86
N GLY A 68 2.70 3.78 9.15
CA GLY A 68 3.50 2.55 9.15
C GLY A 68 4.13 2.28 10.52
N ALA A 69 4.63 3.32 11.19
CA ALA A 69 5.17 3.22 12.54
C ALA A 69 4.10 2.79 13.56
N GLU A 70 2.89 3.37 13.50
CA GLU A 70 1.78 2.98 14.36
C GLU A 70 1.37 1.52 14.14
N THR A 71 1.40 1.06 12.88
CA THR A 71 1.13 -0.36 12.57
C THR A 71 2.17 -1.27 13.23
N LEU A 72 3.47 -0.92 13.18
CA LEU A 72 4.52 -1.68 13.86
C LEU A 72 4.41 -1.63 15.39
N HIS A 73 3.98 -0.49 15.93
CA HIS A 73 3.71 -0.36 17.37
C HIS A 73 2.61 -1.33 17.80
N MET A 74 1.49 -1.38 17.08
CA MET A 74 0.41 -2.34 17.34
C MET A 74 0.89 -3.81 17.21
N VAL A 75 1.70 -4.13 16.19
CA VAL A 75 2.32 -5.46 16.05
C VAL A 75 3.17 -5.82 17.28
N SER A 76 3.94 -4.87 17.80
CA SER A 76 4.74 -5.05 19.00
C SER A 76 3.88 -5.25 20.26
N GLU A 77 2.84 -4.44 20.44
CA GLU A 77 1.93 -4.55 21.59
C GLU A 77 1.14 -5.86 21.61
N LEU A 78 0.84 -6.41 20.43
CA LEU A 78 0.23 -7.73 20.27
C LEU A 78 1.23 -8.89 20.46
N GLY A 79 2.51 -8.60 20.67
CA GLY A 79 3.55 -9.61 20.88
C GLY A 79 4.01 -10.32 19.60
N LEU A 80 3.62 -9.82 18.42
CA LEU A 80 3.88 -10.45 17.12
C LEU A 80 5.24 -10.05 16.51
N GLY A 81 6.08 -9.33 17.25
CA GLY A 81 7.36 -8.82 16.74
C GLY A 81 8.30 -9.92 16.23
N ARG A 82 8.22 -11.13 16.79
CA ARG A 82 9.02 -12.29 16.36
C ARG A 82 8.53 -12.94 15.08
N ASP A 83 7.26 -12.73 14.73
CA ASP A 83 6.62 -13.30 13.54
C ASP A 83 6.75 -12.36 12.32
N VAL A 84 7.30 -11.16 12.52
CA VAL A 84 7.56 -10.21 11.42
C VAL A 84 8.65 -10.75 10.52
N LEU A 85 8.34 -10.87 9.24
CA LEU A 85 9.28 -11.21 8.17
C LEU A 85 9.68 -9.93 7.41
N PRO A 86 10.78 -9.24 7.79
CA PRO A 86 11.18 -8.01 7.13
C PRO A 86 11.79 -8.28 5.75
N VAL A 87 11.54 -7.37 4.80
CA VAL A 87 12.26 -7.34 3.53
C VAL A 87 13.22 -6.13 3.56
N PRO A 88 14.55 -6.35 3.66
CA PRO A 88 15.52 -5.28 3.70
C PRO A 88 15.44 -4.34 2.49
N GLY A 89 15.80 -3.07 2.68
CA GLY A 89 15.70 -2.04 1.62
C GLY A 89 16.66 -2.27 0.44
N ASP A 90 17.77 -2.96 0.69
CA ASP A 90 18.77 -3.35 -0.30
C ASP A 90 18.45 -4.66 -1.03
N HIS A 91 17.46 -5.44 -0.54
CA HIS A 91 17.02 -6.68 -1.15
C HIS A 91 16.46 -6.45 -2.57
N PRO A 92 16.71 -7.34 -3.56
CA PRO A 92 16.19 -7.20 -4.92
C PRO A 92 14.66 -7.01 -4.99
N ALA A 93 13.92 -7.69 -4.12
CA ALA A 93 12.45 -7.56 -4.04
C ALA A 93 11.97 -6.15 -3.63
N SER A 94 12.80 -5.39 -2.89
CA SER A 94 12.50 -4.01 -2.51
C SER A 94 12.87 -3.01 -3.60
N ARG A 95 13.96 -3.29 -4.32
CA ARG A 95 14.59 -2.38 -5.30
C ARG A 95 14.02 -2.48 -6.71
N ASN A 96 13.50 -3.65 -7.09
CA ASN A 96 13.14 -3.92 -8.47
C ASN A 96 11.62 -3.98 -8.64
N ARG A 97 11.09 -3.10 -9.48
CA ARG A 97 9.71 -3.14 -9.97
C ARG A 97 9.76 -3.27 -11.47
N PHE A 98 8.84 -4.02 -12.05
CA PHE A 98 8.81 -4.30 -13.48
C PHE A 98 7.46 -3.91 -14.06
N LEU A 99 7.46 -3.49 -15.32
CA LEU A 99 6.28 -3.26 -16.13
C LEU A 99 6.31 -4.24 -17.30
N PHE A 100 5.22 -4.98 -17.52
CA PHE A 100 5.09 -5.83 -18.70
C PHE A 100 4.40 -5.05 -19.82
N CYS A 101 5.11 -4.79 -20.91
CA CYS A 101 4.54 -4.16 -22.10
C CYS A 101 5.37 -4.49 -23.34
N GLY A 102 4.74 -4.50 -24.52
CA GLY A 102 5.41 -4.87 -25.77
C GLY A 102 6.00 -6.27 -25.75
N GLY A 103 5.37 -7.21 -25.03
CA GLY A 103 5.83 -8.60 -24.93
C GLY A 103 7.05 -8.84 -24.03
N ALA A 104 7.53 -7.83 -23.31
CA ALA A 104 8.72 -7.94 -22.45
C ALA A 104 8.52 -7.31 -21.06
N LEU A 105 9.32 -7.78 -20.09
CA LEU A 105 9.43 -7.18 -18.75
C LEU A 105 10.49 -6.10 -18.75
N HIS A 106 10.08 -4.88 -18.41
CA HIS A 106 10.95 -3.71 -18.32
C HIS A 106 11.12 -3.33 -16.86
N ARG A 107 12.36 -3.25 -16.37
CA ARG A 107 12.64 -2.79 -15.01
C ARG A 107 12.41 -1.28 -14.92
N LEU A 108 11.57 -0.84 -13.99
CA LEU A 108 11.37 0.58 -13.73
C LEU A 108 12.65 1.21 -13.17
N PRO A 109 12.99 2.45 -13.61
CA PRO A 109 14.14 3.18 -13.11
C PRO A 109 14.15 3.29 -11.58
N SER A 110 15.29 2.98 -10.96
CA SER A 110 15.53 3.16 -9.53
C SER A 110 16.70 4.12 -9.31
N GLY A 111 16.51 5.12 -8.45
CA GLY A 111 17.53 6.15 -8.17
C GLY A 111 17.67 7.19 -9.30
N LEU A 112 18.48 8.22 -9.04
CA LEU A 112 18.58 9.41 -9.91
C LEU A 112 19.15 9.11 -11.31
N GLY A 113 20.10 8.16 -11.41
CA GLY A 113 20.74 7.81 -12.68
C GLY A 113 19.78 7.24 -13.72
N GLY A 114 18.69 6.59 -13.29
CA GLY A 114 17.66 6.06 -14.18
C GLY A 114 16.69 7.12 -14.71
N LEU A 115 16.72 8.35 -14.18
CA LEU A 115 15.83 9.44 -14.60
C LEU A 115 16.39 10.24 -15.77
N VAL A 116 17.72 10.29 -15.91
CA VAL A 116 18.41 11.15 -16.90
C VAL A 116 18.61 10.49 -18.27
N ARG A 117 18.32 9.20 -18.39
CA ARG A 117 18.39 8.46 -19.65
C ARG A 117 17.02 7.89 -19.99
N ALA A 118 16.74 7.72 -21.28
CA ALA A 118 15.59 6.95 -21.71
C ALA A 118 15.83 5.48 -21.33
N VAL A 119 14.87 4.90 -20.61
CA VAL A 119 14.88 3.49 -20.19
C VAL A 119 13.59 2.89 -20.70
N PRO A 120 13.63 1.77 -21.45
CA PRO A 120 12.42 1.09 -21.87
C PRO A 120 11.46 0.86 -20.68
N PRO A 121 10.15 1.07 -20.86
CA PRO A 121 9.46 1.33 -22.13
C PRO A 121 9.30 2.82 -22.47
N PHE A 122 9.93 3.73 -21.72
CA PHE A 122 9.79 5.17 -21.95
C PHE A 122 10.63 5.63 -23.13
N SER A 123 10.06 6.46 -24.01
CA SER A 123 10.76 6.94 -25.20
C SER A 123 11.77 8.05 -24.86
N ARG A 124 11.57 8.73 -23.72
CA ARG A 124 12.40 9.85 -23.24
C ARG A 124 12.85 9.63 -21.80
N ALA A 125 13.88 10.36 -21.41
CA ALA A 125 14.32 10.44 -20.02
C ALA A 125 13.20 11.00 -19.12
N LEU A 126 12.94 10.34 -17.98
CA LEU A 126 11.90 10.74 -17.04
C LEU A 126 12.12 12.12 -16.42
N LEU A 127 13.36 12.65 -16.45
CA LEU A 127 13.67 14.03 -16.06
C LEU A 127 12.79 15.04 -16.82
N TRP A 128 12.48 14.80 -18.10
CA TRP A 128 11.62 15.69 -18.88
C TRP A 128 10.17 15.70 -18.37
N ALA A 129 9.66 14.56 -17.89
CA ALA A 129 8.36 14.50 -17.24
C ALA A 129 8.37 15.26 -15.91
N GLY A 130 9.46 15.18 -15.14
CA GLY A 130 9.63 15.97 -13.92
C GLY A 130 9.72 17.48 -14.17
N LEU A 131 10.45 17.91 -15.22
CA LEU A 131 10.50 19.33 -15.59
C LEU A 131 9.12 19.85 -16.04
N ARG A 132 8.39 19.05 -16.82
CA ARG A 132 7.01 19.38 -17.19
C ARG A 132 6.13 19.55 -15.96
N ASP A 133 6.22 18.67 -14.99
CA ASP A 133 5.44 18.74 -13.75
C ASP A 133 5.68 20.05 -12.99
N LEU A 134 6.94 20.48 -12.86
CA LEU A 134 7.32 21.75 -12.22
C LEU A 134 6.74 22.98 -12.93
N LEU A 135 6.61 22.94 -14.26
CA LEU A 135 6.06 24.04 -15.05
C LEU A 135 4.54 23.97 -15.22
N THR A 136 3.92 22.84 -14.88
CA THR A 136 2.49 22.62 -15.06
C THR A 136 1.70 23.26 -13.91
N PRO A 137 0.76 24.19 -14.21
CA PRO A 137 -0.08 24.82 -13.18
C PRO A 137 -0.89 23.81 -12.34
N ALA A 138 -1.34 24.25 -11.17
CA ALA A 138 -2.32 23.48 -10.40
C ALA A 138 -3.62 23.30 -11.21
N GLY A 139 -4.28 22.15 -11.03
CA GLY A 139 -5.62 21.94 -11.57
C GLY A 139 -6.63 22.80 -10.82
N THR A 140 -7.71 23.20 -11.49
CA THR A 140 -8.80 23.98 -10.90
C THR A 140 -9.96 23.11 -10.42
N ASP A 141 -10.01 21.86 -10.87
CA ASP A 141 -11.01 20.88 -10.47
C ASP A 141 -10.68 20.38 -9.05
N PRO A 142 -11.61 20.47 -8.08
CA PRO A 142 -11.41 19.93 -6.74
C PRO A 142 -11.25 18.40 -6.72
N ASP A 143 -11.71 17.67 -7.76
CA ASP A 143 -11.60 16.21 -7.85
C ASP A 143 -11.20 15.74 -9.26
N GLU A 144 -9.92 15.92 -9.60
CA GLU A 144 -9.36 15.45 -10.87
C GLU A 144 -9.04 13.95 -10.83
N SER A 145 -9.43 13.21 -11.88
CA SER A 145 -9.06 11.79 -12.01
C SER A 145 -7.54 11.58 -12.02
N ALA A 146 -7.08 10.45 -11.48
CA ALA A 146 -5.66 10.09 -11.48
C ALA A 146 -5.03 10.09 -12.89
N HIS A 147 -5.77 9.63 -13.91
CA HIS A 147 -5.31 9.68 -15.30
C HIS A 147 -5.20 11.11 -15.82
N GLY A 148 -6.20 11.95 -15.58
CA GLY A 148 -6.20 13.37 -15.98
C GLY A 148 -5.01 14.12 -15.37
N PHE A 149 -4.83 13.98 -14.06
CA PHE A 149 -3.71 14.55 -13.32
C PHE A 149 -2.36 14.11 -13.91
N ALA A 150 -2.18 12.80 -14.09
CA ALA A 150 -0.93 12.24 -14.60
C ALA A 150 -0.65 12.69 -16.04
N ARG A 151 -1.66 12.69 -16.92
CA ARG A 151 -1.52 13.14 -18.31
C ARG A 151 -1.16 14.62 -18.39
N ARG A 152 -1.78 15.45 -17.55
CA ARG A 152 -1.54 16.89 -17.52
C ARG A 152 -0.10 17.19 -17.09
N ARG A 153 0.34 16.63 -15.96
CA ARG A 153 1.64 16.89 -15.34
C ARG A 153 2.81 16.14 -15.98
N PHE A 154 2.64 14.88 -16.35
CA PHE A 154 3.74 14.02 -16.85
C PHE A 154 3.66 13.71 -18.35
N GLY A 155 2.56 14.06 -19.02
CA GLY A 155 2.34 13.78 -20.43
C GLY A 155 1.78 12.38 -20.71
N PRO A 156 1.49 12.04 -21.98
CA PRO A 156 0.78 10.82 -22.37
C PRO A 156 1.57 9.52 -22.18
N GLU A 157 2.91 9.56 -22.21
CA GLU A 157 3.73 8.37 -21.90
C GLU A 157 3.73 8.04 -20.40
N GLY A 158 3.55 9.05 -19.55
CA GLY A 158 3.41 8.87 -18.10
C GLY A 158 2.13 8.13 -17.70
N THR A 159 1.16 7.96 -18.63
CA THR A 159 -0.12 7.28 -18.39
C THR A 159 -0.18 5.85 -18.94
N GLY A 160 0.93 5.29 -19.40
CA GLY A 160 0.98 3.89 -19.86
C GLY A 160 0.32 3.64 -21.22
N THR A 161 0.02 4.71 -21.97
CA THR A 161 -0.37 4.62 -23.37
C THR A 161 0.89 4.30 -24.19
N PRO A 162 0.99 3.11 -24.81
CA PRO A 162 2.08 2.86 -25.75
C PRO A 162 1.98 3.87 -26.92
N PRO A 163 3.10 4.21 -27.56
CA PRO A 163 3.09 4.97 -28.81
C PRO A 163 2.30 4.24 -29.91
#